data_AF-A0A966Z492-F1
#
_entry.id   AF-A0A966Z492-F1
#
_cell.length_a   1.000
_cell.length_b   1.000
_cell.length_c   1.000
_cell.angle_alpha   90.00
_cell.angle_beta   90.00
_cell.angle_gamma   90.00
#
_symmetry.space_group_name_H-M   'P 1'
#
loop_
_entity.id
_entity.type
_entity.pdbx_description
1 polymer ?
#
loop_
_entity_poly.entity_id
_entity_poly.type
_entity_poly.pdbx_seq_one_letter_code
_entity_poly.pdbx_strand_id
1 'polypeptide(L)'
;MRRSYLDQYGEGEENRNRLIFRSILAVVVLSLTSSLLWYLLQNHHQESLVRDFVASIKTGDFKTAYRVWGCTEQKPCTGYDFNKFLTDWGPKSTVPTGAPHLSVLGLTDSQSCNNGVLLTLAVNQNRVEKLWVDKSADEINFSPYPICPHKNPYAIMLHRTIGKLRKPLL
;
A
#
# COMPACT_ATOMS: atom_id res chain seq x y z
N MET A 1 25.57 33.28 54.22
CA MET A 1 25.56 31.86 53.75
C MET A 1 24.19 31.33 53.31
N ARG A 2 23.14 32.17 53.13
CA ARG A 2 21.76 31.73 52.83
C ARG A 2 21.39 31.71 51.32
N ARG A 3 22.27 32.19 50.42
CA ARG A 3 22.01 32.23 48.97
C ARG A 3 22.26 30.88 48.26
N SER A 4 23.34 30.19 48.62
CA SER A 4 23.74 28.91 48.02
C SER A 4 22.70 27.78 48.12
N TYR A 5 21.85 27.79 49.15
CA TYR A 5 20.83 26.75 49.35
C TYR A 5 19.61 26.94 48.44
N LEU A 6 19.30 28.19 48.05
CA LEU A 6 18.19 28.49 47.15
C LEU A 6 18.59 28.28 45.69
N ASP A 7 19.83 28.60 45.32
CA ASP A 7 20.36 28.38 43.97
C ASP A 7 20.41 26.87 43.63
N GLN A 8 20.83 26.04 44.60
CA GLN A 8 20.92 24.59 44.44
C GLN A 8 19.54 23.89 44.37
N TYR A 9 18.49 24.47 44.98
CA TYR A 9 17.12 23.97 44.87
C TYR A 9 16.50 24.29 43.50
N GLY A 10 16.86 25.41 42.87
CA GLY A 10 16.36 25.80 41.54
C GLY A 10 17.03 25.04 40.39
N GLU A 11 18.35 24.90 40.40
CA GLU A 11 19.10 24.29 39.28
C GLU A 11 18.85 22.78 39.11
N GLY A 12 18.63 22.05 40.20
CA GLY A 12 18.33 20.62 40.16
C GLY A 12 16.96 20.31 39.54
N GLU A 13 15.94 21.11 39.85
CA GLU A 13 14.61 20.95 39.27
C GLU A 13 14.54 21.41 37.81
N GLU A 14 15.27 22.47 37.45
CA GLU A 14 15.32 22.95 36.06
C GLU A 14 15.99 21.94 35.12
N ASN A 15 17.10 21.33 35.55
CA ASN A 15 17.77 20.28 34.77
C ASN A 15 16.92 19.01 34.64
N ARG A 16 16.22 18.60 35.71
CA ARG A 16 15.28 17.47 35.65
C ARG A 16 14.10 17.75 34.73
N ASN A 17 13.53 18.95 34.79
CA ASN A 17 12.46 19.37 33.89
C ASN A 17 12.92 19.42 32.43
N ARG A 18 14.13 19.90 32.15
CA ARG A 18 14.71 19.86 30.78
C ARG A 18 14.90 18.44 30.28
N LEU A 19 15.38 17.53 31.13
CA LEU A 19 15.53 16.11 30.77
C LEU A 19 14.17 15.42 30.55
N ILE A 20 13.19 15.68 31.41
CA ILE A 20 11.82 15.17 31.27
C ILE A 20 11.17 15.72 30.00
N PHE A 21 11.31 17.01 29.71
CA PHE A 21 10.76 17.60 28.49
C PHE A 21 11.42 17.02 27.24
N ARG A 22 12.75 16.86 27.25
CA ARG A 22 13.49 16.23 26.14
C ARG A 22 13.08 14.77 25.95
N SER A 23 12.91 14.01 27.03
CA SER A 23 12.50 12.60 26.93
C SER A 23 11.08 12.47 26.40
N ILE A 24 10.14 13.29 26.90
CA ILE A 24 8.76 13.34 26.39
C ILE A 24 8.75 13.72 24.91
N LEU A 25 9.49 14.77 24.52
CA LEU A 25 9.57 15.20 23.13
C LEU A 25 10.14 14.09 22.24
N ALA A 26 11.22 13.42 22.68
CA ALA A 26 11.82 12.32 21.95
C ALA A 26 10.83 11.15 21.76
N VAL A 27 10.08 10.79 22.80
CA VAL A 27 9.06 9.73 22.73
C VAL A 27 7.94 10.10 21.76
N VAL A 28 7.44 11.35 21.81
CA VAL A 28 6.40 11.83 20.90
C VAL A 28 6.89 11.78 19.45
N VAL A 29 8.08 12.30 19.18
CA VAL A 29 8.67 12.28 17.82
C VAL A 29 8.87 10.84 17.34
N LEU A 30 9.40 9.95 18.18
CA LEU A 30 9.64 8.56 17.83
C LEU A 30 8.33 7.81 17.54
N SER A 31 7.28 8.06 18.33
CA SER A 31 5.95 7.46 18.12
C SER A 31 5.32 7.91 16.81
N LEU A 32 5.37 9.22 16.51
CA LEU A 32 4.81 9.79 15.27
C LEU A 32 5.57 9.28 14.04
N THR A 33 6.90 9.27 14.09
CA THR A 33 7.73 8.78 12.98
C THR A 33 7.54 7.29 12.75
N SER A 34 7.49 6.47 13.81
CA SER A 34 7.26 5.03 13.70
C SER A 34 5.88 4.71 13.11
N SER A 35 4.85 5.43 13.56
CA SER A 35 3.48 5.27 13.06
C SER A 35 3.36 5.67 11.59
N LEU A 36 4.01 6.77 11.19
CA LEU A 36 4.08 7.19 9.79
C LEU A 36 4.81 6.15 8.93
N LEU A 37 5.97 5.68 9.38
CA LEU A 37 6.77 4.72 8.63
C LEU A 37 6.01 3.39 8.45
N TRP A 38 5.40 2.89 9.53
CA TRP A 38 4.52 1.72 9.47
C TRP A 38 3.38 1.92 8.48
N TYR A 39 2.70 3.07 8.51
CA TYR A 39 1.62 3.38 7.58
C TYR A 39 2.07 3.40 6.12
N LEU A 40 3.27 3.90 5.83
CA LEU A 40 3.82 3.95 4.46
C LEU A 40 4.20 2.56 3.95
N LEU A 41 4.78 1.71 4.81
CA LEU A 41 5.37 0.42 4.44
C LEU A 41 4.45 -0.80 4.62
N GLN A 42 3.34 -0.68 5.34
CA GLN A 42 2.47 -1.82 5.69
C GLN A 42 1.98 -2.65 4.49
N ASN A 43 1.83 -2.07 3.30
CA ASN A 43 1.37 -2.80 2.10
C ASN A 43 2.51 -3.03 1.08
N HIS A 44 3.77 -2.78 1.45
CA HIS A 44 4.89 -2.84 0.50
C HIS A 44 4.98 -4.21 -0.20
N HIS A 45 4.69 -5.29 0.53
CA HIS A 45 4.68 -6.64 -0.01
C HIS A 45 3.63 -6.82 -1.13
N GLN A 46 2.38 -6.44 -0.86
CA GLN A 46 1.28 -6.56 -1.82
C GLN A 46 1.45 -5.61 -3.00
N GLU A 47 2.00 -4.42 -2.77
CA GLU A 47 2.37 -3.49 -3.84
C GLU A 47 3.45 -4.09 -4.73
N SER A 48 4.48 -4.74 -4.17
CA SER A 48 5.52 -5.43 -4.93
C SER A 48 4.93 -6.54 -5.81
N LEU A 49 4.01 -7.35 -5.29
CA LEU A 49 3.34 -8.41 -6.07
C LEU A 49 2.62 -7.83 -7.31
N VAL A 50 1.88 -6.74 -7.13
CA VAL A 50 1.20 -6.08 -8.26
C VAL A 50 2.20 -5.39 -9.21
N ARG A 51 3.32 -4.86 -8.70
CA ARG A 51 4.40 -4.36 -9.57
C ARG A 51 5.01 -5.46 -10.42
N ASP A 52 5.29 -6.62 -9.85
CA ASP A 52 5.88 -7.75 -10.55
C ASP A 52 4.91 -8.29 -11.61
N PHE A 53 3.62 -8.33 -11.29
CA PHE A 53 2.55 -8.59 -12.24
C PHE A 53 2.59 -7.60 -13.42
N VAL A 54 2.56 -6.29 -13.12
CA VAL A 54 2.62 -5.23 -14.14
C VAL A 54 3.89 -5.30 -14.97
N ALA A 55 5.04 -5.54 -14.35
CA ALA A 55 6.32 -5.66 -15.03
C ALA A 55 6.30 -6.84 -16.01
N SER A 56 5.72 -7.97 -15.60
CA SER A 56 5.55 -9.16 -16.46
C SER A 56 4.63 -8.89 -17.65
N ILE A 57 3.55 -8.14 -17.46
CA ILE A 57 2.70 -7.69 -18.58
C ILE A 57 3.47 -6.77 -19.53
N LYS A 58 4.28 -5.84 -18.99
CA LYS A 58 5.07 -4.91 -19.80
C LYS A 58 6.14 -5.59 -20.65
N THR A 59 6.75 -6.65 -20.14
CA THR A 59 7.74 -7.45 -20.87
C THR A 59 7.10 -8.49 -21.81
N GLY A 60 5.77 -8.64 -21.78
CA GLY A 60 5.04 -9.63 -22.57
C GLY A 60 5.12 -11.06 -22.01
N ASP A 61 5.65 -11.25 -20.80
CA ASP A 61 5.69 -12.54 -20.13
C ASP A 61 4.36 -12.82 -19.39
N PHE A 62 3.34 -13.14 -20.18
CA PHE A 62 2.00 -13.41 -19.66
C PHE A 62 1.94 -14.67 -18.77
N LYS A 63 2.81 -15.66 -19.00
CA LYS A 63 2.87 -16.87 -18.17
C LYS A 63 3.35 -16.53 -16.76
N THR A 64 4.41 -15.73 -16.66
CA THR A 64 4.88 -15.23 -15.36
C THR A 64 3.84 -14.32 -14.72
N ALA A 65 3.21 -13.42 -15.49
CA ALA A 65 2.14 -12.57 -14.96
C ALA A 65 0.97 -13.40 -14.38
N TYR A 66 0.54 -14.45 -15.08
CA TYR A 66 -0.52 -15.35 -14.63
C TYR A 66 -0.12 -16.17 -13.39
N ARG A 67 1.16 -16.54 -13.29
CA ARG A 67 1.71 -17.16 -12.07
C ARG A 67 1.70 -16.20 -10.89
N VAL A 68 2.16 -14.96 -11.08
CA VAL A 68 2.18 -13.91 -10.04
C VAL A 68 0.75 -13.53 -9.63
N TRP A 69 -0.22 -13.63 -10.54
CA TRP A 69 -1.63 -13.48 -10.21
C TRP A 69 -2.11 -14.47 -9.13
N GLY A 70 -1.45 -15.63 -9.00
CA GLY A 70 -1.78 -16.69 -8.04
C GLY A 70 -2.17 -18.01 -8.71
N CYS A 71 -2.24 -18.03 -10.05
CA CYS A 71 -2.63 -19.22 -10.80
C CYS A 71 -1.40 -20.04 -11.17
N THR A 72 -1.22 -21.20 -10.56
CA THR A 72 -0.11 -22.13 -10.86
C THR A 72 -0.65 -23.47 -11.36
N GLU A 73 0.22 -24.32 -11.90
CA GLU A 73 -0.16 -25.70 -12.24
C GLU A 73 -0.63 -26.50 -11.01
N GLN A 74 -0.04 -26.19 -9.84
CA GLN A 74 -0.35 -26.85 -8.57
C GLN A 74 -1.63 -26.28 -7.91
N LYS A 75 -1.92 -25.00 -8.15
CA LYS A 75 -3.12 -24.29 -7.69
C LYS A 75 -3.75 -23.55 -8.87
N PRO A 76 -4.52 -24.24 -9.73
CA PRO A 76 -5.15 -23.62 -10.88
C PRO A 76 -6.30 -22.71 -10.44
N CYS A 77 -6.45 -21.56 -11.09
CA CYS A 77 -7.56 -20.65 -10.85
C CYS A 77 -8.85 -21.18 -11.47
N THR A 78 -9.79 -21.60 -10.63
CA THR A 78 -11.09 -22.11 -11.07
C THR A 78 -11.89 -21.02 -11.77
N GLY A 79 -12.27 -21.25 -13.03
CA GLY A 79 -13.09 -20.32 -13.81
C GLY A 79 -12.33 -19.13 -14.41
N TYR A 80 -11.02 -19.02 -14.16
CA TYR A 80 -10.14 -17.98 -14.70
C TYR A 80 -8.88 -18.60 -15.26
N ASP A 81 -9.03 -19.32 -16.38
CA ASP A 81 -7.90 -19.95 -17.06
C ASP A 81 -7.00 -18.93 -17.78
N PHE A 82 -5.89 -19.43 -18.33
CA PHE A 82 -4.91 -18.59 -19.02
C PHE A 82 -5.48 -17.88 -20.27
N ASN A 83 -6.47 -18.45 -20.96
CA ASN A 83 -7.06 -17.82 -22.14
C ASN A 83 -7.95 -16.63 -21.73
N LYS A 84 -8.70 -16.77 -20.64
CA LYS A 84 -9.43 -15.63 -20.04
C LYS A 84 -8.48 -14.56 -19.54
N PHE A 85 -7.39 -14.96 -18.91
CA PHE A 85 -6.34 -14.03 -18.51
C PHE A 85 -5.79 -13.23 -19.71
N LEU A 86 -5.48 -13.89 -20.83
CA LEU A 86 -5.04 -13.21 -22.06
C LEU A 86 -6.13 -12.33 -22.69
N THR A 87 -7.41 -12.66 -22.46
CA THR A 87 -8.53 -11.83 -22.90
C THR A 87 -8.56 -10.50 -22.16
N ASP A 88 -8.21 -10.50 -20.87
CA ASP A 88 -8.20 -9.28 -20.04
C ASP A 88 -6.88 -8.49 -20.14
N TRP A 89 -5.75 -9.19 -20.24
CA TRP A 89 -4.42 -8.60 -20.05
C TRP A 89 -3.49 -8.74 -21.26
N GLY A 90 -3.85 -9.57 -22.25
CA GLY A 90 -3.02 -9.85 -23.41
C GLY A 90 -2.98 -8.71 -24.44
N PRO A 91 -2.07 -8.82 -25.44
CA PRO A 91 -1.90 -7.79 -26.47
C PRO A 91 -3.09 -7.73 -27.44
N LYS A 92 -3.84 -8.84 -27.54
CA LYS A 92 -5.09 -8.95 -28.31
C LYS A 92 -6.32 -8.96 -27.40
N SER A 93 -6.21 -8.36 -26.22
CA SER A 93 -7.30 -8.27 -25.26
C SER A 93 -8.57 -7.79 -25.95
N THR A 94 -9.66 -8.56 -25.78
CA THR A 94 -10.96 -8.28 -26.42
C THR A 94 -11.94 -7.61 -25.47
N VAL A 95 -11.50 -7.22 -24.26
CA VAL A 95 -12.33 -6.43 -23.35
C VAL A 95 -12.73 -5.10 -24.00
N PRO A 96 -13.98 -4.62 -23.82
CA PRO A 96 -14.46 -3.39 -24.45
C PRO A 96 -13.63 -2.15 -24.09
N THR A 97 -13.01 -2.15 -22.91
CA THR A 97 -12.15 -1.08 -22.39
C THR A 97 -10.72 -1.12 -22.97
N GLY A 98 -10.42 -2.11 -23.81
CA GLY A 98 -9.16 -2.23 -24.54
C GLY A 98 -8.03 -2.89 -23.76
N ALA A 99 -6.96 -3.20 -24.49
CA ALA A 99 -5.75 -3.84 -23.98
C ALA A 99 -4.95 -2.92 -23.03
N PRO A 100 -4.08 -3.49 -22.19
CA PRO A 100 -3.12 -2.71 -21.41
C PRO A 100 -2.19 -1.87 -22.29
N HIS A 101 -1.99 -0.60 -21.91
CA HIS A 101 -1.09 0.31 -22.61
C HIS A 101 0.19 0.51 -21.81
N LEU A 102 1.35 0.16 -22.38
CA LEU A 102 2.62 0.05 -21.65
C LEU A 102 3.05 1.32 -20.90
N SER A 103 2.78 2.51 -21.46
CA SER A 103 3.14 3.79 -20.81
C SER A 103 2.19 4.22 -19.71
N VAL A 104 0.98 3.65 -19.66
CA VAL A 104 -0.06 3.98 -18.66
C VAL A 104 -0.12 2.89 -17.59
N LEU A 105 0.17 1.64 -17.95
CA LEU A 105 0.04 0.50 -17.09
C LEU A 105 0.88 0.68 -15.81
N GLY A 106 0.22 0.80 -14.67
CA GLY A 106 0.91 1.10 -13.42
C GLY A 106 -0.03 1.20 -12.22
N LEU A 107 0.55 0.95 -11.05
CA LEU A 107 -0.14 1.08 -9.78
C LEU A 107 -0.29 2.57 -9.44
N THR A 108 -1.50 3.00 -9.08
CA THR A 108 -1.83 4.42 -8.85
C THR A 108 -2.32 4.70 -7.44
N ASP A 109 -2.86 3.70 -6.75
CA ASP A 109 -3.32 3.81 -5.37
C ASP A 109 -3.26 2.44 -4.67
N SER A 110 -3.04 2.46 -3.36
CA SER A 110 -3.00 1.28 -2.50
C SER A 110 -3.66 1.63 -1.18
N GLN A 111 -4.71 0.89 -0.86
CA GLN A 111 -5.52 1.10 0.32
C GLN A 111 -5.53 -0.15 1.18
N SER A 112 -4.96 -0.06 2.39
CA SER A 112 -5.07 -1.13 3.39
C SER A 112 -6.54 -1.27 3.81
N CYS A 113 -7.06 -2.48 3.65
CA CYS A 113 -8.35 -2.93 4.16
C CYS A 113 -8.10 -4.03 5.22
N ASN A 114 -9.16 -4.56 5.83
CA ASN A 114 -9.07 -5.50 6.95
C ASN A 114 -8.19 -6.74 6.63
N ASN A 115 -8.70 -7.66 5.81
CA ASN A 115 -8.04 -8.90 5.41
C ASN A 115 -7.24 -8.79 4.09
N GLY A 116 -7.30 -7.66 3.41
CA GLY A 116 -6.63 -7.48 2.12
C GLY A 116 -6.22 -6.05 1.86
N VAL A 117 -5.66 -5.84 0.67
CA VAL A 117 -5.26 -4.53 0.16
C VAL A 117 -6.03 -4.29 -1.13
N LEU A 118 -6.71 -3.15 -1.21
CA LEU A 118 -7.36 -2.68 -2.43
C LEU A 118 -6.35 -1.84 -3.21
N LEU A 119 -5.94 -2.31 -4.38
CA LEU A 119 -4.99 -1.64 -5.26
C LEU A 119 -5.71 -1.12 -6.50
N THR A 120 -5.38 0.10 -6.93
CA THR A 120 -5.95 0.70 -8.15
C THR A 120 -4.88 0.73 -9.23
N LEU A 121 -5.13 0.03 -10.32
CA LEU A 121 -4.25 -0.11 -11.46
C LEU A 121 -4.79 0.73 -12.63
N ALA A 122 -4.01 1.70 -13.10
CA ALA A 122 -4.27 2.30 -14.41
C ALA A 122 -3.82 1.29 -15.47
N VAL A 123 -4.71 0.85 -16.35
CA VAL A 123 -4.42 -0.17 -17.36
C VAL A 123 -4.18 0.48 -18.73
N ASN A 124 -5.02 1.43 -19.09
CA ASN A 124 -4.86 2.32 -20.24
C ASN A 124 -5.59 3.64 -19.96
N GLN A 125 -5.67 4.55 -20.94
CA GLN A 125 -6.29 5.87 -20.76
C GLN A 125 -7.77 5.82 -20.35
N ASN A 126 -8.48 4.73 -20.69
CA ASN A 126 -9.92 4.58 -20.49
C ASN A 126 -10.27 3.46 -19.50
N ARG A 127 -9.25 2.79 -18.94
CA ARG A 127 -9.42 1.58 -18.12
C ARG A 127 -8.63 1.69 -16.83
N VAL A 128 -9.35 1.69 -15.73
CA VAL A 128 -8.80 1.61 -14.38
C VAL A 128 -9.40 0.37 -13.72
N GLU A 129 -8.54 -0.51 -13.23
CA GLU A 129 -8.94 -1.74 -12.57
C GLU A 129 -8.67 -1.66 -11.07
N LYS A 130 -9.59 -2.22 -10.29
CA LYS A 130 -9.39 -2.40 -8.85
C LYS A 130 -9.07 -3.85 -8.57
N LEU A 131 -7.90 -4.07 -8.03
CA LEU A 131 -7.40 -5.37 -7.65
C LEU A 131 -7.48 -5.52 -6.13
N TRP A 132 -7.76 -6.74 -5.69
CA TRP A 132 -7.73 -7.12 -4.30
C TRP A 132 -6.61 -8.14 -4.10
N VAL A 133 -5.71 -7.84 -3.17
CA VAL A 133 -4.67 -8.79 -2.74
C VAL A 133 -4.99 -9.22 -1.33
N ASP A 134 -5.22 -10.52 -1.15
CA ASP A 134 -5.41 -11.09 0.18
C ASP A 134 -4.07 -11.15 0.91
N LYS A 135 -4.02 -10.64 2.17
CA LYS A 135 -2.77 -10.58 2.95
C LYS A 135 -2.25 -11.96 3.37
N SER A 136 -3.08 -12.98 3.35
CA SER A 136 -2.74 -14.34 3.79
C SER A 136 -2.37 -15.28 2.64
N ALA A 137 -3.00 -15.09 1.47
CA ALA A 137 -2.79 -15.95 0.32
C ALA A 137 -1.78 -15.39 -0.68
N ASP A 138 -1.51 -14.07 -0.65
CA ASP A 138 -0.68 -13.37 -1.63
C ASP A 138 -1.18 -13.57 -3.08
N GLU A 139 -2.50 -13.65 -3.24
CA GLU A 139 -3.15 -13.85 -4.54
C GLU A 139 -3.83 -12.57 -5.00
N ILE A 140 -3.67 -12.28 -6.29
CA ILE A 140 -4.31 -11.15 -6.94
C ILE A 140 -5.67 -11.60 -7.44
N ASN A 141 -6.70 -10.83 -7.10
CA ASN A 141 -8.04 -11.04 -7.60
C ASN A 141 -8.62 -9.72 -8.10
N PHE A 142 -9.62 -9.80 -8.97
CA PHE A 142 -10.46 -8.64 -9.22
C PHE A 142 -11.15 -8.26 -7.91
N SER A 143 -11.19 -6.97 -7.61
CA SER A 143 -11.78 -6.53 -6.36
C SER A 143 -13.29 -6.72 -6.37
N PRO A 144 -13.86 -7.41 -5.37
CA PRO A 144 -15.31 -7.52 -5.24
C PRO A 144 -15.95 -6.21 -4.77
N TYR A 145 -15.15 -5.23 -4.33
CA TYR A 145 -15.64 -3.99 -3.74
C TYR A 145 -15.04 -2.76 -4.44
N PRO A 146 -15.85 -1.71 -4.70
CA PRO A 146 -15.31 -0.46 -5.23
C PRO A 146 -14.51 0.32 -4.19
N ILE A 147 -14.71 0.06 -2.89
CA ILE A 147 -14.03 0.72 -1.75
C ILE A 147 -13.77 -0.32 -0.66
N CYS A 148 -12.80 -0.07 0.24
CA CYS A 148 -12.59 -0.97 1.38
C CYS A 148 -13.89 -1.16 2.19
N PRO A 149 -14.34 -2.41 2.40
CA PRO A 149 -15.50 -2.69 3.24
C PRO A 149 -15.21 -2.34 4.71
N HIS A 150 -16.24 -1.92 5.44
CA HIS A 150 -16.20 -1.58 6.87
C HIS A 150 -15.20 -0.49 7.29
N LYS A 151 -14.70 0.30 6.33
CA LYS A 151 -13.79 1.41 6.65
C LYS A 151 -14.59 2.61 7.14
N ASN A 152 -14.25 3.11 8.33
CA ASN A 152 -14.92 4.29 8.86
C ASN A 152 -14.59 5.56 8.02
N PRO A 153 -15.45 6.60 8.04
CA PRO A 153 -15.24 7.81 7.25
C PRO A 153 -13.92 8.52 7.54
N TYR A 154 -13.45 8.48 8.81
CA TYR A 154 -12.18 9.08 9.21
C TYR A 154 -10.98 8.42 8.53
N ALA A 155 -10.96 7.08 8.45
CA ALA A 155 -9.91 6.33 7.79
C ALA A 155 -9.94 6.53 6.28
N ILE A 156 -11.11 6.77 5.68
CA ILE A 156 -11.23 7.17 4.28
C ILE A 156 -10.62 8.56 4.07
N MET A 157 -10.98 9.53 4.91
CA MET A 157 -10.43 10.88 4.87
C MET A 157 -8.91 10.88 5.05
N LEU A 158 -8.40 10.13 6.03
CA LEU A 158 -6.98 10.01 6.33
C LEU A 158 -6.20 9.40 5.16
N HIS A 159 -6.77 8.40 4.46
CA HIS A 159 -6.17 7.87 3.24
C HIS A 159 -6.19 8.89 2.08
N ARG A 160 -7.24 9.71 1.94
CA ARG A 160 -7.26 10.78 0.92
C ARG A 160 -6.26 11.90 1.21
N THR A 161 -6.02 12.24 2.48
CA THR A 161 -5.09 13.32 2.86
C THR A 161 -3.64 12.84 2.89
N ILE A 162 -3.37 11.75 3.61
CA ILE A 162 -2.00 11.23 3.84
C ILE A 162 -1.58 10.23 2.75
N GLY A 163 -2.53 9.58 2.06
CA GLY A 163 -2.20 8.60 1.00
C GLY A 163 -1.46 9.21 -0.19
N LYS A 164 -1.56 10.52 -0.42
CA LYS A 164 -0.71 11.22 -1.40
C LYS A 164 0.78 11.08 -1.09
N LEU A 165 1.16 10.92 0.18
CA LEU A 165 2.55 10.68 0.58
C LEU A 165 3.07 9.29 0.18
N ARG A 166 2.18 8.33 -0.14
CA ARG A 166 2.56 7.00 -0.63
C ARG A 166 2.81 6.98 -2.14
N LYS A 167 2.26 7.90 -2.91
CA LYS A 167 2.44 7.97 -4.37
C LYS A 167 3.89 7.86 -4.87
N PRO A 168 4.92 8.49 -4.27
CA PRO A 168 6.30 8.30 -4.72
C PRO A 168 6.87 6.91 -4.45
N LEU A 169 6.24 6.13 -3.56
CA LEU A 169 6.56 4.73 -3.32
C LEU A 169 5.72 3.80 -4.23
N LEU A 170 4.75 4.36 -4.97
CA LEU A 170 3.85 3.65 -5.88
C LEU A 170 4.40 3.56 -7.31
#